data_AF-A0A242LQP2-F1
#
_entry.id   AF-A0A242LQP2-F1
#
_cell.length_a   1.000
_cell.length_b   1.000
_cell.length_c   1.000
_cell.angle_alpha   90.00
_cell.angle_beta   90.00
_cell.angle_gamma   90.00
#
_symmetry.space_group_name_H-M   'P 1'
#
loop_
_entity.id
_entity.type
_entity.pdbx_description
1 polymer ?
#
loop_
_entity_poly.entity_id
_entity_poly.type
_entity_poly.pdbx_seq_one_letter_code
_entity_poly.pdbx_strand_id
1 'polypeptide(L)'
;MVNPFKAVINQINKDIPTSQKKELNTQQKRNLFNQTKMYIFLQDFIEKMKPYLEDGEEIHAYLPMTNDGQNASVVGLGLLGMYHPETEEAKAYVKDFNNLRGNRILIFTDQRMIFTTIIEFLDQRTFFSYPYTTIKAITLRENKMNYFDWDDSFPPKRVALYTYTFDFESEDHIFSELLGQQDADILKRQLLEIPALQTILVTRKVYRERRFDRVVNNPVLAYRLMYYFSIFAAVTFLLILALGGFFHIGPAKQMFDFTTTPTVQMLLNLSFL
;
A
#
# COMPACT_ATOMS: atom_id res chain seq x y z
N MET A 1 28.97 28.45 -28.63
CA MET A 1 27.88 27.91 -27.78
C MET A 1 28.20 28.26 -26.34
N VAL A 2 27.29 28.96 -25.64
CA VAL A 2 27.47 29.24 -24.21
C VAL A 2 27.23 27.95 -23.43
N ASN A 3 28.15 27.59 -22.54
CA ASN A 3 28.00 26.40 -21.69
C ASN A 3 26.69 26.52 -20.87
N PRO A 4 25.77 25.54 -20.97
CA PRO A 4 24.45 25.61 -20.33
C PRO A 4 24.54 25.83 -18.80
N PHE A 5 25.52 25.21 -18.16
CA PHE A 5 25.78 25.39 -16.73
C PHE A 5 26.18 26.84 -16.41
N LYS A 6 27.08 27.44 -17.20
CA LYS A 6 27.47 28.85 -17.01
C LYS A 6 26.30 29.80 -17.25
N ALA A 7 25.44 29.52 -18.23
CA ALA A 7 24.25 30.33 -18.49
C ALA A 7 23.27 30.30 -17.30
N VAL A 8 23.00 29.11 -16.76
CA VAL A 8 22.11 28.93 -15.60
C VAL A 8 22.69 29.57 -14.34
N ILE A 9 23.98 29.36 -14.03
CA ILE A 9 24.62 29.97 -12.86
C ILE A 9 24.64 31.50 -12.97
N ASN A 10 24.90 32.05 -14.15
CA ASN A 10 24.87 33.49 -14.36
C ASN A 10 23.46 34.08 -14.24
N GLN A 11 22.43 33.32 -14.60
CA GLN A 11 21.04 33.72 -14.42
C GLN A 11 20.64 33.67 -12.94
N ILE A 12 20.96 32.59 -12.23
CA ILE A 12 20.78 32.48 -10.78
C ILE A 12 21.45 33.66 -10.08
N ASN A 13 22.71 33.97 -10.41
CA ASN A 13 23.45 35.07 -9.82
C ASN A 13 22.83 36.46 -10.11
N LYS A 14 22.16 36.62 -11.25
CA LYS A 14 21.43 37.85 -11.60
C LYS A 14 20.09 37.97 -10.89
N ASP A 15 19.46 36.85 -10.53
CA ASP A 15 18.13 36.78 -9.91
C ASP A 15 18.16 36.86 -8.37
N ILE A 16 19.34 36.76 -7.76
CA ILE A 16 19.57 36.88 -6.31
C ILE A 16 19.22 38.28 -5.70
N PRO A 17 19.35 39.44 -6.38
CA PRO A 17 19.26 40.73 -5.66
C PRO A 17 17.86 41.29 -5.40
N THR A 18 16.75 40.75 -5.92
CA THR A 18 15.48 41.52 -5.95
C THR A 18 14.18 40.76 -5.69
N SER A 19 14.22 39.50 -5.25
CA SER A 19 13.02 38.88 -4.70
C SER A 19 13.36 38.11 -3.44
N GLN A 20 12.67 38.43 -2.35
CA GLN A 20 12.52 37.56 -1.19
C GLN A 20 11.76 36.28 -1.57
N LYS A 21 12.21 35.56 -2.61
CA LYS A 21 11.82 34.16 -2.80
C LYS A 21 12.53 33.41 -1.69
N LYS A 22 11.79 33.20 -0.61
CA LYS A 22 12.20 32.45 0.58
C LYS A 22 12.94 31.19 0.12
N GLU A 23 14.26 31.21 0.25
CA GLU A 23 15.10 30.08 -0.14
C GLU A 23 14.58 28.84 0.59
N LEU A 24 14.34 27.75 -0.15
CA LEU A 24 13.84 26.52 0.44
C LEU A 24 14.80 26.06 1.54
N ASN A 25 14.26 25.68 2.70
CA ASN A 25 15.09 25.11 3.76
C ASN A 25 15.67 23.75 3.32
N THR A 26 16.63 23.22 4.07
CA THR A 26 17.30 21.95 3.73
C THR A 26 16.33 20.79 3.51
N GLN A 27 15.25 20.71 4.31
CA GLN A 27 14.24 19.66 4.15
C GLN A 27 13.42 19.84 2.88
N GLN A 28 13.00 21.06 2.58
CA GLN A 28 12.26 21.39 1.36
C GLN A 28 13.11 21.14 0.11
N LYS A 29 14.40 21.48 0.14
CA LYS A 29 15.35 21.16 -0.94
C LYS A 29 15.49 19.65 -1.15
N ARG A 30 15.61 18.87 -0.06
CA ARG A 30 15.66 17.39 -0.12
C ARG A 30 14.36 16.81 -0.68
N ASN A 31 13.20 17.30 -0.23
CA ASN A 31 11.90 16.85 -0.72
C ASN A 31 11.75 17.17 -2.22
N LEU A 32 12.08 18.38 -2.65
CA LEU A 32 12.04 18.78 -4.06
C LEU A 32 12.98 17.94 -4.93
N PHE A 33 14.18 17.66 -4.44
CA PHE A 33 15.13 16.77 -5.11
C PHE A 33 14.56 15.36 -5.28
N ASN A 34 14.00 14.77 -4.22
CA ASN A 34 13.39 13.44 -4.26
C ASN A 34 12.17 13.40 -5.19
N GLN A 35 11.33 14.43 -5.18
CA GLN A 35 10.19 14.56 -6.10
C GLN A 35 10.65 14.63 -7.55
N THR A 36 11.69 15.41 -7.84
CA THR A 36 12.26 15.55 -9.18
C THR A 36 12.85 14.24 -9.65
N LYS A 37 13.58 13.53 -8.77
CA LYS A 37 14.13 12.20 -9.05
C LYS A 37 13.03 11.19 -9.38
N MET A 38 11.95 11.16 -8.58
CA MET A 38 10.80 10.28 -8.84
C MET A 38 10.10 10.65 -10.15
N TYR A 39 9.93 11.94 -10.44
CA TYR A 39 9.32 12.39 -11.69
C TYR A 39 10.11 11.91 -12.91
N ILE A 40 11.43 12.12 -12.90
CA ILE A 40 12.32 11.66 -13.99
C ILE A 40 12.24 10.14 -14.12
N PHE A 41 12.29 9.43 -13.00
CA PHE A 41 12.16 7.98 -12.98
C PHE A 41 10.81 7.50 -13.58
N LEU A 42 9.69 8.14 -13.24
CA LEU A 42 8.39 7.78 -13.77
C LEU A 42 8.28 8.02 -15.28
N GLN A 43 8.92 9.08 -15.80
CA GLN A 43 8.99 9.30 -17.25
C GLN A 43 9.74 8.16 -17.95
N ASP A 44 10.91 7.77 -17.43
CA ASP A 44 11.68 6.64 -17.95
C ASP A 44 10.91 5.31 -17.83
N PHE A 45 10.22 5.09 -16.72
CA PHE A 45 9.34 3.94 -16.54
C PHE A 45 8.21 3.90 -17.57
N ILE A 46 7.55 5.02 -17.85
CA ILE A 46 6.49 5.11 -18.86
C ILE A 46 7.05 4.75 -20.25
N GLU A 47 8.23 5.25 -20.61
CA GLU A 47 8.87 4.88 -21.88
C GLU A 47 9.15 3.38 -21.96
N LYS A 48 9.53 2.72 -20.85
CA LYS A 48 9.71 1.27 -20.79
C LYS A 48 8.40 0.49 -20.84
N MET A 49 7.27 1.09 -20.48
CA MET A 49 5.94 0.48 -20.59
C MET A 49 5.41 0.51 -22.03
N LYS A 50 5.75 1.53 -22.83
CA LYS A 50 5.23 1.68 -24.20
C LYS A 50 5.37 0.46 -25.11
N PRO A 51 6.49 -0.30 -25.11
CA PRO A 51 6.62 -1.50 -25.94
C PRO A 51 5.63 -2.63 -25.60
N TYR A 52 4.96 -2.57 -24.45
CA TYR A 52 3.96 -3.56 -24.03
C TYR A 52 2.53 -3.14 -24.36
N LEU A 53 2.35 -1.92 -24.89
CA LEU A 53 1.07 -1.44 -25.40
C LEU A 53 0.77 -2.10 -26.75
N GLU A 54 -0.50 -2.34 -27.01
CA GLU A 54 -0.99 -2.82 -28.30
C GLU A 54 -0.86 -1.71 -29.37
N ASP A 55 -0.88 -2.09 -30.65
CA ASP A 55 -0.73 -1.12 -31.74
C ASP A 55 -1.87 -0.09 -31.70
N GLY A 56 -1.50 1.18 -31.50
CA GLY A 56 -2.46 2.29 -31.38
C GLY A 56 -3.13 2.42 -30.01
N GLU A 57 -2.74 1.63 -29.02
CA GLU A 57 -3.19 1.78 -27.64
C GLU A 57 -2.56 3.03 -26.99
N GLU A 58 -3.38 3.92 -26.44
CA GLU A 58 -2.96 5.19 -25.84
C GLU A 58 -3.18 5.19 -24.31
N ILE A 59 -2.19 5.67 -23.56
CA ILE A 59 -2.33 5.86 -22.12
C ILE A 59 -3.06 7.17 -21.83
N HIS A 60 -4.18 7.09 -21.10
CA HIS A 60 -4.98 8.24 -20.69
C HIS A 60 -4.63 8.75 -19.29
N ALA A 61 -4.35 7.85 -18.34
CA ALA A 61 -4.13 8.23 -16.95
C ALA A 61 -3.32 7.22 -16.15
N TYR A 62 -2.85 7.69 -15.00
CA TYR A 62 -2.12 6.90 -14.02
C TYR A 62 -2.76 7.08 -12.65
N LEU A 63 -2.98 5.98 -11.94
CA LEU A 63 -3.41 5.96 -10.55
C LEU A 63 -2.28 5.37 -9.70
N PRO A 64 -1.63 6.17 -8.84
CA PRO A 64 -0.67 5.64 -7.89
C PRO A 64 -1.41 4.76 -6.88
N MET A 65 -0.83 3.59 -6.57
CA MET A 65 -1.40 2.64 -5.63
C MET A 65 -0.39 2.35 -4.53
N THR A 66 -0.17 3.34 -3.66
CA THR A 66 0.85 3.25 -2.62
C THR A 66 0.29 2.84 -1.28
N ASN A 67 0.92 1.88 -0.60
CA ASN A 67 0.60 1.55 0.79
C ASN A 67 1.21 2.62 1.72
N ASP A 68 0.61 3.80 1.72
CA ASP A 68 1.01 4.99 2.49
C ASP A 68 0.11 5.24 3.71
N GLY A 69 -0.75 4.27 4.04
CA GLY A 69 -1.77 4.36 5.08
C GLY A 69 -3.13 4.87 4.59
N GLN A 70 -3.23 5.41 3.37
CA GLN A 70 -4.49 5.79 2.74
C GLN A 70 -5.02 4.70 1.80
N ASN A 71 -4.11 4.04 1.07
CA ASN A 71 -4.45 2.85 0.30
C ASN A 71 -4.01 1.58 1.03
N ALA A 72 -4.83 0.55 0.94
CA ALA A 72 -4.53 -0.77 1.49
C ALA A 72 -4.89 -1.86 0.47
N SER A 73 -3.87 -2.61 0.07
CA SER A 73 -4.03 -3.82 -0.73
C SER A 73 -4.49 -4.97 0.14
N VAL A 74 -5.49 -5.69 -0.33
CA VAL A 74 -5.96 -6.91 0.35
C VAL A 74 -5.83 -8.14 -0.54
N VAL A 75 -5.70 -7.99 -1.86
CA VAL A 75 -5.60 -9.10 -2.82
C VAL A 75 -4.37 -8.97 -3.76
N GLY A 76 -3.74 -7.79 -3.84
CA GLY A 76 -2.55 -7.53 -4.67
C GLY A 76 -1.20 -7.79 -3.99
N LEU A 77 -1.19 -8.60 -2.93
CA LEU A 77 0.05 -9.10 -2.35
C LEU A 77 0.54 -10.24 -3.25
N GLY A 78 1.36 -9.96 -4.26
CA GLY A 78 2.26 -11.01 -4.73
C GLY A 78 3.10 -11.57 -3.56
N LEU A 79 3.96 -12.55 -3.82
CA LEU A 79 4.78 -13.27 -2.83
C LEU A 79 5.08 -12.49 -1.52
N LEU A 80 4.54 -13.00 -0.42
CA LEU A 80 4.63 -12.52 0.97
C LEU A 80 6.02 -11.94 1.30
N GLY A 81 6.13 -10.62 1.45
CA GLY A 81 7.16 -9.90 2.23
C GLY A 81 8.65 -10.15 1.94
N MET A 82 9.01 -11.05 1.04
CA MET A 82 10.39 -11.52 0.79
C MET A 82 10.75 -11.39 -0.68
N TYR A 83 10.46 -10.23 -1.26
CA TYR A 83 10.92 -9.91 -2.61
C TYR A 83 12.38 -9.46 -2.56
N HIS A 84 13.25 -10.15 -3.30
CA HIS A 84 14.66 -9.81 -3.43
C HIS A 84 14.95 -9.43 -4.88
N PRO A 85 15.33 -8.17 -5.18
CA PRO A 85 15.62 -7.75 -6.55
C PRO A 85 16.87 -8.46 -7.09
N GLU A 86 16.75 -9.08 -8.26
CA GLU A 86 17.85 -9.85 -8.86
C GLU A 86 18.68 -9.01 -9.82
N THR A 87 18.03 -8.18 -10.62
CA THR A 87 18.65 -7.30 -11.63
C THR A 87 19.29 -6.05 -11.00
N GLU A 88 20.32 -5.54 -11.67
CA GLU A 88 20.99 -4.29 -11.25
C GLU A 88 20.05 -3.08 -11.32
N GLU A 89 19.10 -3.09 -12.26
CA GLU A 89 18.08 -2.05 -12.39
C GLU A 89 17.14 -2.00 -11.18
N ALA A 90 16.61 -3.16 -10.75
CA ALA A 90 15.76 -3.24 -9.57
C ALA A 90 16.54 -2.92 -8.27
N LYS A 91 17.80 -3.36 -8.16
CA LYS A 91 18.68 -2.99 -7.02
C LYS A 91 18.95 -1.48 -6.96
N ALA A 92 19.19 -0.84 -8.11
CA ALA A 92 19.40 0.60 -8.19
C ALA A 92 18.15 1.35 -7.72
N TYR A 93 16.97 0.93 -8.15
CA TYR A 93 15.69 1.49 -7.71
C TYR A 93 15.51 1.40 -6.18
N VAL A 94 15.81 0.24 -5.57
CA VAL A 94 15.72 0.07 -4.11
C VAL A 94 16.70 0.99 -3.38
N LYS A 95 17.93 1.09 -3.86
CA LYS A 95 18.94 2.00 -3.30
C LYS A 95 18.49 3.47 -3.40
N ASP A 96 17.81 3.82 -4.48
CA ASP A 96 17.46 5.18 -4.81
C ASP A 96 16.20 5.70 -4.12
N PHE A 97 15.24 4.83 -3.86
CA PHE A 97 13.92 5.18 -3.33
C PHE A 97 13.56 4.48 -2.02
N ASN A 98 14.41 3.56 -1.54
CA ASN A 98 14.21 2.78 -0.31
C ASN A 98 12.82 2.13 -0.24
N ASN A 99 12.31 1.67 -1.38
CA ASN A 99 10.98 1.12 -1.49
C ASN A 99 11.03 -0.19 -2.28
N LEU A 100 10.61 -1.28 -1.64
CA LEU A 100 10.57 -2.60 -2.28
C LEU A 100 9.26 -2.82 -3.02
N ARG A 101 8.09 -2.44 -2.48
CA ARG A 101 6.79 -2.78 -3.11
C ARG A 101 5.66 -1.79 -2.91
N GLY A 102 5.91 -0.74 -2.15
CA GLY A 102 4.94 0.30 -1.87
C GLY A 102 4.57 1.09 -3.11
N ASN A 103 5.45 1.22 -4.11
CA ASN A 103 5.11 1.95 -5.34
C ASN A 103 4.54 1.02 -6.39
N ARG A 104 3.22 1.04 -6.50
CA ARG A 104 2.44 0.31 -7.52
C ARG A 104 1.66 1.33 -8.34
N ILE A 105 1.33 0.97 -9.56
CA ILE A 105 0.65 1.86 -10.49
C ILE A 105 -0.42 1.09 -11.25
N LEU A 106 -1.57 1.72 -11.40
CA LEU A 106 -2.60 1.30 -12.33
C LEU A 106 -2.64 2.31 -13.47
N ILE A 107 -2.37 1.84 -14.68
CA ILE A 107 -2.34 2.62 -15.91
C ILE A 107 -3.68 2.40 -16.60
N PHE A 108 -4.33 3.48 -17.02
CA PHE A 108 -5.55 3.42 -17.82
C PHE A 108 -5.21 3.73 -19.26
N THR A 109 -5.55 2.81 -20.16
CA THR A 109 -5.49 3.03 -21.60
C THR A 109 -6.90 3.17 -22.18
N ASP A 110 -7.00 3.35 -23.48
CA ASP A 110 -8.26 3.29 -24.23
C ASP A 110 -8.86 1.87 -24.28
N GLN A 111 -8.04 0.82 -24.04
CA GLN A 111 -8.43 -0.59 -24.25
C GLN A 111 -8.44 -1.44 -22.98
N ARG A 112 -7.56 -1.16 -22.01
CA ARG A 112 -7.42 -1.97 -20.80
C ARG A 112 -6.82 -1.19 -19.62
N MET A 113 -6.93 -1.78 -18.44
CA MET A 113 -6.17 -1.36 -17.27
C MET A 113 -4.91 -2.20 -17.15
N ILE A 114 -3.76 -1.58 -16.89
CA ILE A 114 -2.49 -2.28 -16.65
C ILE A 114 -2.03 -2.01 -15.23
N PHE A 115 -1.95 -3.06 -14.42
CA PHE A 115 -1.46 -2.98 -13.04
C PHE A 115 -0.06 -3.55 -12.92
N THR A 116 0.83 -2.84 -12.25
CA THR A 116 2.15 -3.37 -11.94
C THR A 116 2.75 -2.78 -10.67
N THR A 117 3.56 -3.61 -10.00
CA THR A 117 4.51 -3.14 -9.01
C THR A 117 5.77 -2.68 -9.74
N ILE A 118 6.20 -1.44 -9.49
CA ILE A 118 7.37 -0.88 -10.19
C ILE A 118 8.61 -1.79 -10.08
N ILE A 119 8.92 -2.32 -8.90
CA ILE A 119 10.10 -3.19 -8.74
C ILE A 119 10.01 -4.46 -9.57
N GLU A 120 8.84 -5.09 -9.63
CA GLU A 120 8.63 -6.39 -10.29
C GLU A 120 8.68 -6.22 -11.81
N PHE A 121 8.20 -5.08 -12.30
CA PHE A 121 8.40 -4.69 -13.69
C PHE A 121 9.88 -4.42 -14.01
N LEU A 122 10.59 -3.69 -13.15
CA LEU A 122 12.01 -3.42 -13.36
C LEU A 122 12.85 -4.71 -13.40
N ASP A 123 12.46 -5.71 -12.63
CA ASP A 123 13.22 -6.95 -12.49
C ASP A 123 12.84 -8.02 -13.51
N GLN A 124 11.53 -8.29 -13.64
CA GLN A 124 10.99 -9.44 -14.39
C GLN A 124 10.04 -9.01 -15.51
N ARG A 125 9.84 -7.71 -15.72
CA ARG A 125 8.86 -7.14 -16.65
C ARG A 125 7.43 -7.66 -16.37
N THR A 126 7.13 -7.94 -15.11
CA THR A 126 5.82 -8.44 -14.68
C THR A 126 4.79 -7.32 -14.59
N PHE A 127 3.63 -7.55 -15.21
CA PHE A 127 2.44 -6.71 -15.09
C PHE A 127 1.19 -7.54 -15.33
N PHE A 128 0.06 -7.04 -14.88
CA PHE A 128 -1.26 -7.63 -15.11
C PHE A 128 -2.06 -6.71 -16.03
N SER A 129 -2.60 -7.28 -17.10
CA SER A 129 -3.44 -6.58 -18.05
C SER A 129 -4.89 -6.99 -17.84
N TYR A 130 -5.79 -6.01 -17.82
CA TYR A 130 -7.22 -6.20 -17.58
C TYR A 130 -8.03 -5.57 -18.71
N PRO A 131 -8.28 -6.31 -19.80
CA PRO A 131 -9.09 -5.81 -20.92
C PRO A 131 -10.46 -5.33 -20.46
N TYR A 132 -10.89 -4.15 -20.90
CA TYR A 132 -12.20 -3.62 -20.47
C TYR A 132 -13.36 -4.52 -20.87
N THR A 133 -13.23 -5.23 -21.98
CA THR A 133 -14.23 -6.18 -22.51
C THR A 133 -14.48 -7.38 -21.60
N THR A 134 -13.52 -7.74 -20.74
CA THR A 134 -13.65 -8.88 -19.82
C THR A 134 -14.20 -8.47 -18.45
N ILE A 135 -14.26 -7.16 -18.17
CA ILE A 135 -14.75 -6.63 -16.90
C ILE A 135 -16.25 -6.42 -16.97
N LYS A 136 -17.01 -7.31 -16.33
CA LYS A 136 -18.48 -7.23 -16.32
C LYS A 136 -19.01 -6.10 -15.44
N ALA A 137 -18.33 -5.83 -14.32
CA ALA A 137 -18.73 -4.77 -13.39
C ALA A 137 -17.54 -4.31 -12.53
N ILE A 138 -17.52 -3.02 -12.24
CA ILE A 138 -16.61 -2.39 -11.28
C ILE A 138 -17.40 -2.06 -10.02
N THR A 139 -16.92 -2.56 -8.89
CA THR A 139 -17.42 -2.17 -7.57
C THR A 139 -16.65 -0.96 -7.09
N LEU A 140 -17.35 0.15 -6.90
CA LEU A 140 -16.82 1.34 -6.24
C LEU A 140 -17.70 1.68 -5.04
N ARG A 141 -17.22 1.36 -3.85
CA ARG A 141 -17.98 1.51 -2.60
C ARG A 141 -17.26 2.45 -1.64
N GLU A 142 -17.93 3.53 -1.27
CA GLU A 142 -17.49 4.39 -0.17
C GLU A 142 -17.65 3.67 1.18
N ASN A 143 -16.60 3.74 1.99
CA ASN A 143 -16.54 3.28 3.36
C ASN A 143 -16.20 4.46 4.27
N LYS A 144 -16.89 4.54 5.40
CA LYS A 144 -16.62 5.53 6.43
C LYS A 144 -16.15 4.82 7.69
N MET A 145 -14.92 5.11 8.09
CA MET A 145 -14.37 4.69 9.38
C MET A 145 -14.24 5.91 10.27
N ASN A 146 -14.49 5.76 11.57
CA ASN A 146 -14.22 6.83 12.52
C ASN A 146 -13.08 6.37 13.43
N TYR A 147 -12.07 7.20 13.59
CA TYR A 147 -10.99 6.98 14.56
C TYR A 147 -10.94 8.14 15.56
N PHE A 148 -10.26 7.90 16.68
CA PHE A 148 -9.99 8.92 17.67
C PHE A 148 -8.61 9.49 17.39
N ASP A 149 -8.57 10.78 17.13
CA ASP A 149 -7.33 11.53 16.99
C ASP A 149 -6.88 11.94 18.39
N TRP A 150 -5.75 11.38 18.80
CA TRP A 150 -5.13 11.58 20.11
C TRP A 150 -3.98 12.58 20.06
N ASP A 151 -3.58 13.06 18.88
CA ASP A 151 -2.36 13.85 18.72
C ASP A 151 -2.54 15.32 19.15
N ASP A 152 -3.77 15.85 19.07
CA ASP A 152 -4.00 17.30 19.22
C ASP A 152 -5.03 17.75 20.29
N SER A 153 -5.72 16.84 21.00
CA SER A 153 -6.68 17.26 22.06
C SER A 153 -7.09 16.18 23.06
N PHE A 154 -7.40 16.60 24.30
CA PHE A 154 -8.13 15.80 25.29
C PHE A 154 -9.43 16.52 25.69
N PRO A 155 -10.61 15.89 25.56
CA PRO A 155 -10.83 14.52 25.07
C PRO A 155 -10.52 14.37 23.57
N PRO A 156 -10.10 13.18 23.12
CA PRO A 156 -9.71 12.93 21.74
C PRO A 156 -10.86 13.22 20.77
N LYS A 157 -10.54 13.86 19.66
CA LYS A 157 -11.53 14.24 18.65
C LYS A 157 -11.84 13.03 17.78
N ARG A 158 -13.14 12.75 17.59
CA ARG A 158 -13.58 11.73 16.63
C ARG A 158 -13.45 12.29 15.22
N VAL A 159 -12.59 11.69 14.41
CA VAL A 159 -12.35 12.06 13.01
C VAL A 159 -12.90 10.97 12.10
N ALA A 160 -13.57 11.38 11.01
CA ALA A 160 -14.06 10.48 9.98
C ALA A 160 -13.01 10.34 8.87
N LEU A 161 -12.63 9.11 8.58
CA LEU A 161 -11.81 8.72 7.44
C LEU A 161 -12.72 8.11 6.37
N TYR A 162 -12.68 8.65 5.17
CA TYR A 162 -13.40 8.14 4.01
C TYR A 162 -12.44 7.37 3.10
N THR A 163 -12.75 6.11 2.82
CA THR A 163 -12.01 5.26 1.89
C THR A 163 -12.97 4.66 0.88
N TYR A 164 -12.46 4.19 -0.25
CA TYR A 164 -13.28 3.60 -1.31
C TYR A 164 -12.75 2.21 -1.65
N THR A 165 -13.60 1.19 -1.58
CA THR A 165 -13.27 -0.12 -2.15
C THR A 165 -13.40 -0.04 -3.66
N PHE A 166 -12.29 -0.21 -4.36
CA PHE A 166 -12.23 -0.38 -5.80
C PHE A 166 -11.91 -1.83 -6.12
N ASP A 167 -12.85 -2.48 -6.81
CA ASP A 167 -12.84 -3.93 -6.93
C ASP A 167 -13.51 -4.37 -8.24
N PHE A 168 -12.88 -5.30 -8.96
CA PHE A 168 -13.43 -5.87 -10.17
C PHE A 168 -12.87 -7.27 -10.43
N GLU A 169 -13.54 -8.00 -11.32
CA GLU A 169 -13.09 -9.30 -11.83
C GLU A 169 -12.90 -9.15 -13.34
N SER A 170 -11.77 -9.65 -13.83
CA SER A 170 -11.38 -9.68 -15.23
C SER A 170 -10.88 -11.09 -15.50
N GLU A 171 -11.62 -11.84 -16.33
CA GLU A 171 -11.37 -13.27 -16.54
C GLU A 171 -11.35 -14.06 -15.21
N ASP A 172 -10.28 -14.81 -14.91
CA ASP A 172 -10.10 -15.52 -13.63
C ASP A 172 -9.30 -14.68 -12.60
N HIS A 173 -9.05 -13.39 -12.86
CA HIS A 173 -8.31 -12.50 -11.96
C HIS A 173 -9.21 -11.53 -11.21
N ILE A 174 -8.96 -11.41 -9.91
CA ILE A 174 -9.67 -10.49 -9.02
C ILE A 174 -8.74 -9.36 -8.62
N PHE A 175 -9.16 -8.14 -8.94
CA PHE A 175 -8.51 -6.93 -8.49
C PHE A 175 -9.30 -6.33 -7.32
N SER A 176 -8.60 -5.99 -6.21
CA SER A 176 -9.26 -5.42 -5.04
C SER A 176 -8.29 -4.56 -4.22
N GLU A 177 -8.61 -3.26 -4.13
CA GLU A 177 -7.82 -2.26 -3.41
C GLU A 177 -8.75 -1.31 -2.63
N LEU A 178 -8.26 -0.82 -1.49
CA LEU A 178 -8.86 0.32 -0.80
C LEU A 178 -8.14 1.59 -1.26
N LEU A 179 -8.91 2.57 -1.70
CA LEU A 179 -8.45 3.87 -2.18
C LEU A 179 -8.72 4.97 -1.15
N GLY A 180 -7.78 5.88 -1.01
CA GLY A 180 -8.02 7.19 -0.41
C GLY A 180 -8.99 8.03 -1.24
N GLN A 181 -9.47 9.14 -0.68
CA GLN A 181 -10.45 9.98 -1.36
C GLN A 181 -9.91 10.59 -2.67
N GLN A 182 -8.65 11.07 -2.67
CA GLN A 182 -8.04 11.69 -3.84
C GLN A 182 -7.88 10.69 -4.99
N ASP A 183 -7.42 9.49 -4.68
CA ASP A 183 -7.23 8.39 -5.64
C ASP A 183 -8.58 7.89 -6.19
N ALA A 184 -9.61 7.83 -5.35
CA ALA A 184 -10.96 7.50 -5.78
C ALA A 184 -11.53 8.57 -6.74
N ASP A 185 -11.20 9.84 -6.56
CA ASP A 185 -11.66 10.91 -7.45
C ASP A 185 -10.95 10.87 -8.81
N ILE A 186 -9.67 10.46 -8.86
CA ILE A 186 -8.98 10.14 -10.11
C ILE A 186 -9.70 9.00 -10.83
N LEU A 187 -9.99 7.90 -10.14
CA LEU A 187 -10.70 6.75 -10.71
C LEU A 187 -12.09 7.15 -11.24
N LYS A 188 -12.89 7.88 -10.47
CA LYS A 188 -14.21 8.36 -10.90
C LYS A 188 -14.11 9.19 -12.17
N ARG A 189 -13.10 10.05 -12.27
CA ARG A 189 -12.86 10.85 -13.48
C ARG A 189 -12.58 9.94 -14.69
N GLN A 190 -11.72 8.93 -14.52
CA GLN A 190 -11.39 8.01 -15.63
C GLN A 190 -12.58 7.15 -16.06
N LEU A 191 -13.42 6.70 -15.12
CA LEU A 191 -14.67 6.01 -15.42
C LEU A 191 -15.65 6.86 -16.25
N LEU A 192 -15.53 8.19 -16.19
CA LEU A 192 -16.35 9.13 -16.95
C LEU A 192 -15.68 9.60 -18.25
N GLU A 193 -14.36 9.66 -18.32
CA GLU A 193 -13.64 10.23 -19.47
C GLU A 193 -13.26 9.16 -20.51
N ILE A 194 -12.95 7.93 -20.09
CA ILE A 194 -12.51 6.86 -21.00
C ILE A 194 -13.75 6.14 -21.55
N PRO A 195 -14.02 6.19 -22.87
CA PRO A 195 -15.27 5.67 -23.44
C PRO A 195 -15.51 4.18 -23.15
N ALA A 196 -14.47 3.35 -23.20
CA ALA A 196 -14.59 1.92 -22.92
C ALA A 196 -15.01 1.63 -21.47
N LEU A 197 -14.52 2.41 -20.50
CA LEU A 197 -14.88 2.27 -19.09
C LEU A 197 -16.33 2.67 -18.79
N GLN A 198 -16.89 3.63 -19.53
CA GLN A 198 -18.29 4.06 -19.35
C GLN A 198 -19.29 2.93 -19.60
N THR A 199 -18.91 1.93 -20.40
CA THR A 199 -19.77 0.78 -20.72
C THR A 199 -19.84 -0.25 -19.58
N ILE A 200 -18.90 -0.20 -18.64
CA ILE A 200 -18.81 -1.13 -17.52
C ILE A 200 -19.80 -0.74 -16.43
N LEU A 201 -20.55 -1.72 -15.92
CA LEU A 201 -21.51 -1.50 -14.84
C LEU A 201 -20.77 -1.12 -13.54
N VAL A 202 -21.02 0.09 -13.03
CA VAL A 202 -20.52 0.51 -11.71
C VAL A 202 -21.53 0.16 -10.61
N THR A 203 -21.11 -0.66 -9.64
CA THR A 203 -21.97 -1.15 -8.56
C THR A 203 -21.41 -0.78 -7.18
N ARG A 204 -22.27 -0.85 -6.16
CA ARG A 204 -21.87 -0.71 -4.74
C ARG A 204 -21.56 -2.05 -4.06
N LYS A 205 -21.82 -3.18 -4.73
CA LYS A 205 -21.68 -4.53 -4.17
C LYS A 205 -20.72 -5.32 -5.03
N VAL A 206 -19.77 -5.99 -4.38
CA VAL A 206 -18.79 -6.87 -5.02
C VAL A 206 -19.50 -7.81 -6.00
N TYR A 207 -19.16 -7.65 -7.28
CA TYR A 207 -19.63 -8.52 -8.34
C TYR A 207 -18.58 -9.61 -8.57
N ARG A 208 -19.04 -10.86 -8.59
CA ARG A 208 -18.25 -12.00 -9.06
C ARG A 208 -19.09 -12.94 -9.90
N GLU A 209 -18.51 -13.49 -10.95
CA GLU A 209 -19.09 -14.54 -11.76
C GLU A 209 -19.36 -15.79 -10.91
N ARG A 210 -18.34 -16.24 -10.15
CA ARG A 210 -18.49 -17.34 -9.20
C ARG A 210 -18.94 -16.83 -7.83
N ARG A 211 -20.04 -17.40 -7.31
CA ARG A 211 -20.62 -16.99 -6.02
C ARG A 211 -19.71 -17.27 -4.83
N PHE A 212 -18.87 -18.31 -4.90
CA PHE A 212 -17.94 -18.69 -3.84
C PHE A 212 -16.85 -17.64 -3.62
N ASP A 213 -16.36 -17.02 -4.70
CA ASP A 213 -15.31 -16.01 -4.65
C ASP A 213 -15.77 -14.70 -4.01
N ARG A 214 -17.09 -14.48 -3.89
CA ARG A 214 -17.66 -13.36 -3.13
C ARG A 214 -17.42 -13.46 -1.63
N VAL A 215 -17.15 -14.66 -1.12
CA VAL A 215 -16.92 -14.93 0.31
C VAL A 215 -15.43 -15.03 0.60
N VAL A 216 -14.69 -15.81 -0.18
CA VAL A 216 -13.26 -16.07 0.09
C VAL A 216 -12.37 -14.86 -0.23
N ASN A 217 -12.65 -14.15 -1.33
CA ASN A 217 -11.83 -13.02 -1.80
C ASN A 217 -12.44 -11.66 -1.42
N ASN A 218 -13.17 -11.61 -0.30
CA ASN A 218 -13.75 -10.36 0.20
C ASN A 218 -12.78 -9.68 1.17
N PRO A 219 -12.19 -8.54 0.79
CA PRO A 219 -11.17 -7.89 1.59
C PRO A 219 -11.68 -7.37 2.94
N VAL A 220 -12.95 -6.94 2.97
CA VAL A 220 -13.60 -6.47 4.20
C VAL A 220 -13.87 -7.63 5.15
N LEU A 221 -14.19 -8.82 4.62
CA LEU A 221 -14.38 -10.02 5.43
C LEU A 221 -13.05 -10.52 6.00
N ALA A 222 -12.01 -10.57 5.18
CA ALA A 222 -10.67 -10.99 5.60
C ALA A 222 -10.13 -10.09 6.74
N TYR A 223 -10.22 -8.77 6.59
CA TYR A 223 -9.83 -7.82 7.63
C TYR A 223 -10.63 -8.02 8.93
N ARG A 224 -11.96 -8.16 8.83
CA ARG A 224 -12.82 -8.41 10.00
C ARG A 224 -12.46 -9.71 10.70
N LEU A 225 -12.26 -10.79 9.95
CA LEU A 225 -11.88 -12.09 10.51
C LEU A 225 -10.53 -12.02 11.21
N MET A 226 -9.53 -11.37 10.61
CA MET A 226 -8.21 -11.20 11.23
C MET A 226 -8.29 -10.39 12.52
N TYR A 227 -9.09 -9.32 12.54
CA TYR A 227 -9.31 -8.50 13.73
C TYR A 227 -10.00 -9.30 14.85
N TYR A 228 -11.10 -9.99 14.56
CA TYR A 228 -11.81 -10.80 15.55
C TYR A 228 -10.99 -12.00 16.03
N PHE A 229 -10.23 -12.66 15.14
CA PHE A 229 -9.33 -13.74 15.51
C PHE A 229 -8.25 -13.25 16.46
N SER A 230 -7.65 -12.09 16.19
CA SER A 230 -6.64 -11.49 17.07
C SER A 230 -7.19 -11.16 18.46
N ILE A 231 -8.40 -10.61 18.53
CA ILE A 231 -9.08 -10.35 19.82
C ILE A 231 -9.39 -11.67 20.53
N PHE A 232 -9.95 -12.64 19.84
CA PHE A 232 -10.28 -13.94 20.43
C PHE A 232 -9.03 -14.64 20.96
N ALA A 233 -7.93 -14.62 20.21
CA ALA A 233 -6.65 -15.16 20.64
C ALA A 233 -6.11 -14.43 21.87
N ALA A 234 -6.17 -13.09 21.90
CA ALA A 234 -5.74 -12.30 23.05
C ALA A 234 -6.59 -12.59 24.30
N VAL A 235 -7.92 -12.65 24.15
CA VAL A 235 -8.83 -12.99 25.27
C VAL A 235 -8.57 -14.41 25.76
N THR A 236 -8.41 -15.37 24.85
CA THR A 236 -8.10 -16.76 25.20
C THR A 236 -6.77 -16.86 25.93
N PHE A 237 -5.75 -16.15 25.46
CA PHE A 237 -4.45 -16.07 26.13
C PHE A 237 -4.57 -15.49 27.54
N LEU A 238 -5.30 -14.38 27.72
CA LEU A 238 -5.54 -13.78 29.03
C LEU A 238 -6.33 -14.72 29.96
N LEU A 239 -7.31 -15.47 29.44
CA LEU A 239 -8.04 -16.48 30.21
C LEU A 239 -7.13 -17.62 30.65
N ILE A 240 -6.25 -18.11 29.77
CA ILE A 240 -5.25 -19.13 30.11
C ILE A 240 -4.32 -18.63 31.23
N LEU A 241 -3.85 -17.38 31.15
CA LEU A 241 -3.04 -16.76 32.20
C LEU A 241 -3.83 -16.62 33.51
N ALA A 242 -5.08 -16.19 33.46
CA ALA A 242 -5.92 -16.05 34.65
C ALA A 242 -6.21 -17.41 35.33
N LEU A 243 -6.46 -18.47 34.54
CA LEU A 243 -6.63 -19.84 35.05
C LEU A 243 -5.35 -20.38 35.68
N GLY A 244 -4.19 -20.12 35.07
CA GLY A 244 -2.89 -20.49 35.65
C GLY A 244 -2.54 -19.71 36.90
N GLY A 245 -2.74 -18.39 36.90
CA GLY A 245 -2.38 -17.49 37.99
C GLY A 245 -3.30 -17.56 39.20
N PHE A 246 -4.63 -17.47 39.01
CA PHE A 246 -5.59 -17.41 40.12
C PHE A 246 -6.08 -18.79 40.57
N PHE A 247 -6.25 -19.72 39.63
CA PHE A 247 -6.81 -21.05 39.92
C PHE A 247 -5.77 -22.16 39.92
N HIS A 248 -4.53 -21.88 39.49
CA HIS A 248 -3.44 -22.85 39.39
C HIS A 248 -3.83 -24.09 38.56
N ILE A 249 -4.62 -23.87 37.50
CA ILE A 249 -5.11 -24.90 36.58
C ILE A 249 -4.61 -24.58 35.18
N GLY A 250 -4.22 -25.63 34.44
CA GLY A 250 -3.87 -25.52 33.03
C GLY A 250 -2.41 -25.16 32.74
N PRO A 251 -2.08 -24.91 31.45
CA PRO A 251 -0.70 -24.90 30.96
C PRO A 251 0.12 -23.70 31.44
N ALA A 252 -0.51 -22.59 31.84
CA ALA A 252 0.18 -21.41 32.37
C ALA A 252 0.48 -21.49 33.88
N LYS A 253 0.04 -22.54 34.59
CA LYS A 253 0.26 -22.72 36.03
C LYS A 253 1.75 -22.56 36.42
N GLN A 254 2.64 -23.21 35.65
CA GLN A 254 4.08 -23.22 35.93
C GLN A 254 4.73 -21.84 35.82
N MET A 255 4.11 -20.89 35.12
CA MET A 255 4.62 -19.51 35.02
C MET A 255 4.36 -18.69 36.29
N PHE A 256 3.43 -19.14 37.14
CA PHE A 256 3.02 -18.45 38.36
C PHE A 256 3.26 -19.27 39.64
N ASP A 257 3.78 -20.49 39.52
CA ASP A 257 4.32 -21.27 40.65
C ASP A 257 5.66 -20.64 41.09
N PHE A 258 5.59 -19.56 41.86
CA PHE A 258 6.74 -18.90 42.50
C PHE A 258 7.22 -19.63 43.76
N THR A 259 6.79 -20.88 43.98
CA THR A 259 7.32 -21.68 45.08
C THR A 259 8.83 -21.79 44.92
N THR A 260 9.52 -21.49 46.01
CA THR A 260 10.95 -21.22 46.21
C THR A 260 11.93 -22.34 45.84
N THR A 261 11.57 -23.23 44.91
CA THR A 261 12.36 -24.40 44.56
C THR A 261 13.70 -24.08 43.88
N PRO A 262 13.82 -23.10 42.95
CA PRO A 262 15.12 -22.87 42.32
C PRO A 262 16.11 -22.13 43.25
N THR A 263 15.64 -21.29 44.17
CA THR A 263 16.51 -20.60 45.14
C THR A 263 16.95 -21.50 46.30
N VAL A 264 16.09 -22.42 46.76
CA VAL A 264 16.46 -23.38 47.82
C VAL A 264 17.42 -24.45 47.29
N GLN A 265 17.27 -24.93 46.04
CA GLN A 265 18.25 -25.83 45.41
C GLN A 265 19.60 -25.14 45.14
N MET A 266 19.61 -23.86 44.80
CA MET A 266 20.85 -23.11 44.58
C MET A 266 21.61 -22.85 45.90
N LEU A 267 20.91 -22.59 47.01
CA LEU A 267 21.50 -22.44 48.34
C LEU A 267 21.97 -23.77 48.95
N LEU A 268 21.26 -24.87 48.69
CA LEU A 268 21.69 -26.21 49.11
C LEU A 268 22.94 -26.68 48.36
N ASN A 269 23.10 -26.34 47.07
CA ASN A 269 24.32 -26.70 46.33
C ASN A 269 25.56 -25.85 46.69
N LEU A 270 25.36 -24.65 47.26
CA LEU A 270 26.45 -23.78 47.75
C LEU A 270 26.93 -24.13 49.16
N SER A 271 26.21 -24.98 49.89
CA SER A 271 26.60 -25.45 51.25
C SER A 271 27.33 -26.80 51.25
N PHE A 272 27.62 -27.35 50.06
CA PHE A 272 28.40 -28.56 49.84
C PHE A 272 29.72 -28.33 49.05
N LEU A 273 30.19 -27.08 48.97
CA LEU A 273 31.51 -26.68 48.46
C LEU A 273 32.30 -26.00 49.58
#